data_AF-A0A6V8LK11-F1
#
_entry.id   AF-A0A6V8LK11-F1
#
_cell.length_a   1.000
_cell.length_b   1.000
_cell.length_c   1.000
_cell.angle_alpha   90.00
_cell.angle_beta   90.00
_cell.angle_gamma   90.00
#
_symmetry.space_group_name_H-M   'P 1'
#
loop_
_entity.id
_entity.type
_entity.pdbx_description
1 polymer ?
#
loop_
_entity_poly.entity_id
_entity_poly.type
_entity_poly.pdbx_seq_one_letter_code
_entity_poly.pdbx_strand_id
1 'polypeptide(L)'
;MVRGGVSTVLGAIGDFAGWWDELPFLTNLASTVTGALFGVPLALIVLQGFTANESQKRDQRGVATLAKATVREILHDVTGLTTGANDVGELYDRIRVLNDELLPAARDKHSQPLLVAAVREWRDIHDVWSRALVSQDRAQRLLRDAAARWRFMKEHVQPHMVRQQLGWISTEDAKEIGRLLTAASVSYWDPGELDDDLVRAMDALLTADDLRPLSRYFAGTQYAIAAGIDEQVEQSQAGLAATEALIAAVRRLAAAHGWAEPA
;
A
#
# COMPACT_ATOMS: atom_id res chain seq x y z
N MET A 1 -35.60 16.35 -54.35
CA MET A 1 -34.85 16.06 -55.59
C MET A 1 -34.78 17.22 -56.60
N VAL A 2 -35.68 18.21 -56.58
CA VAL A 2 -35.77 19.25 -57.65
C VAL A 2 -34.70 20.36 -57.58
N ARG A 3 -34.01 20.57 -56.44
CA ARG A 3 -33.04 21.69 -56.29
C ARG A 3 -31.67 21.48 -56.96
N GLY A 4 -31.30 20.25 -57.32
CA GLY A 4 -30.01 19.96 -57.96
C GLY A 4 -29.94 20.32 -59.44
N GLY A 5 -31.02 20.05 -60.20
CA GLY A 5 -31.02 20.19 -61.66
C GLY A 5 -30.91 21.64 -62.17
N VAL A 6 -31.44 22.60 -61.42
CA VAL A 6 -31.41 24.03 -61.80
C VAL A 6 -29.97 24.59 -61.73
N SER A 7 -29.17 24.16 -60.76
CA SER A 7 -27.77 24.60 -60.65
C SER A 7 -26.89 24.02 -61.75
N THR A 8 -27.14 22.77 -62.18
CA THR A 8 -26.38 22.13 -63.25
C THR A 8 -26.65 22.77 -64.63
N VAL A 9 -27.91 23.12 -64.92
CA VAL A 9 -28.27 23.80 -66.18
C VAL A 9 -27.72 25.23 -66.22
N LEU A 10 -27.78 25.97 -65.10
CA LEU A 10 -27.18 27.31 -65.00
C LEU A 10 -25.65 27.28 -65.13
N GLY A 11 -24.98 26.28 -64.56
CA GLY A 11 -23.53 26.09 -64.71
C GLY A 11 -23.12 25.86 -66.15
N ALA A 12 -23.84 24.98 -66.87
CA ALA A 12 -23.56 24.67 -68.28
C ALA A 12 -23.80 25.87 -69.23
N ILE A 13 -24.83 26.68 -68.97
CA ILE A 13 -25.10 27.90 -69.75
C ILE A 13 -24.03 28.98 -69.48
N GLY A 14 -23.55 29.09 -68.23
CA GLY A 14 -22.47 30.02 -67.87
C GLY A 14 -21.12 29.68 -68.53
N ASP A 15 -20.78 28.39 -68.63
CA ASP A 15 -19.59 27.91 -69.33
C ASP A 15 -19.64 28.22 -70.84
N PHE A 16 -20.80 28.01 -71.47
CA PHE A 16 -20.95 28.25 -72.91
C PHE A 16 -20.88 29.74 -73.28
N ALA A 17 -21.22 30.64 -72.35
CA ALA A 17 -21.22 32.07 -72.56
C ALA A 17 -19.87 32.75 -72.27
N GLY A 18 -18.84 32.02 -71.82
CA GLY A 18 -17.55 32.59 -71.41
C GLY A 18 -17.64 33.51 -70.19
N TRP A 19 -18.76 33.49 -69.46
CA TRP A 19 -19.06 34.45 -68.39
C TRP A 19 -18.12 34.28 -67.19
N TRP A 20 -17.61 33.06 -66.99
CA TRP A 20 -16.66 32.74 -65.92
C TRP A 20 -15.26 33.31 -66.17
N ASP A 21 -14.87 33.51 -67.43
CA ASP A 21 -13.52 34.01 -67.79
C ASP A 21 -13.32 35.48 -67.41
N GLU A 22 -14.40 36.26 -67.29
CA GLU A 22 -14.35 37.68 -66.92
C GLU A 22 -14.49 37.94 -65.40
N LEU A 23 -14.74 36.91 -64.58
CA LEU A 23 -15.04 37.05 -63.14
C LEU A 23 -14.08 36.26 -62.22
N PRO A 24 -12.75 36.48 -62.30
CA PRO A 24 -11.77 35.81 -61.43
C PRO A 24 -12.03 36.05 -59.93
N PHE A 25 -12.70 37.14 -59.58
CA PHE A 25 -13.15 37.42 -58.21
C PHE A 25 -14.15 36.38 -57.68
N LEU A 26 -15.11 35.92 -58.50
CA LEU A 26 -16.13 34.97 -58.05
C LEU A 26 -15.54 33.58 -57.85
N THR A 27 -14.59 33.15 -58.69
CA THR A 27 -13.88 31.88 -58.53
C THR A 27 -13.04 31.87 -57.25
N ASN A 28 -12.32 32.98 -56.96
CA ASN A 28 -11.57 33.14 -55.71
C ASN A 28 -12.49 33.18 -54.49
N LEU A 29 -13.64 33.87 -54.59
CA LEU A 29 -14.64 33.93 -53.52
C LEU A 29 -15.26 32.55 -53.27
N ALA A 30 -15.65 31.84 -54.33
CA ALA A 30 -16.19 30.48 -54.25
C ALA A 30 -15.17 29.52 -53.63
N SER A 31 -13.91 29.56 -54.05
CA SER A 31 -12.82 28.76 -53.46
C SER A 31 -12.62 29.06 -51.98
N THR A 32 -12.65 30.34 -51.58
CA THR A 32 -12.49 30.75 -50.17
C THR A 32 -13.68 30.32 -49.32
N VAL A 33 -14.91 30.47 -49.83
CA VAL A 33 -16.14 30.04 -49.14
C VAL A 33 -16.19 28.53 -49.02
N THR A 34 -15.88 27.78 -50.09
CA THR A 34 -15.77 26.32 -50.06
C THR A 34 -14.67 25.88 -49.08
N GLY A 35 -13.49 26.50 -49.13
CA GLY A 35 -12.40 26.25 -48.20
C GLY A 35 -12.78 26.52 -46.74
N ALA A 36 -13.52 27.59 -46.46
CA ALA A 36 -14.00 27.90 -45.11
C ALA A 36 -15.10 26.93 -44.64
N LEU A 37 -16.07 26.62 -45.50
CA LEU A 37 -17.21 25.75 -45.17
C LEU A 37 -16.78 24.29 -44.91
N PHE A 38 -15.73 23.80 -45.55
CA PHE A 38 -15.22 22.45 -45.31
C PHE A 38 -13.99 22.42 -44.39
N GLY A 39 -13.13 23.43 -44.46
CA GLY A 39 -11.91 23.52 -43.66
C GLY A 39 -12.20 23.81 -42.18
N VAL A 40 -13.14 24.71 -41.86
CA VAL A 40 -13.45 25.03 -40.45
C VAL A 40 -14.05 23.83 -39.72
N PRO A 41 -15.07 23.11 -40.25
CA PRO A 41 -15.58 21.92 -39.57
C PRO A 41 -14.54 20.81 -39.44
N LEU A 42 -13.70 20.58 -40.47
CA LEU A 42 -12.63 19.59 -40.39
C LEU A 42 -11.59 19.94 -39.31
N ALA A 43 -11.17 21.21 -39.25
CA ALA A 43 -10.25 21.69 -38.21
C ALA A 43 -10.84 21.54 -36.80
N LEU A 44 -12.14 21.81 -36.63
CA LEU A 44 -12.84 21.62 -35.36
C LEU A 44 -12.91 20.14 -34.95
N ILE A 45 -13.19 19.22 -35.88
CA ILE A 45 -13.21 17.77 -35.60
C ILE A 45 -11.82 17.28 -35.17
N VAL A 46 -10.77 17.70 -35.89
CA VAL A 46 -9.38 17.33 -35.55
C VAL A 46 -8.99 17.89 -34.18
N LEU A 47 -9.34 19.16 -33.90
CA LEU A 47 -9.06 19.80 -32.61
C LEU A 47 -9.80 19.09 -31.46
N GLN A 48 -11.06 18.71 -31.65
CA GLN A 48 -11.82 17.93 -30.67
C GLN A 48 -11.14 16.59 -30.37
N GLY A 49 -10.65 15.89 -31.40
CA GLY A 49 -9.88 14.65 -31.22
C GLY A 49 -8.60 14.83 -30.40
N PHE A 50 -7.84 15.90 -30.64
CA PHE A 50 -6.66 16.22 -29.84
C PHE A 50 -6.99 16.56 -28.39
N THR A 51 -8.00 17.40 -28.16
CA THR A 51 -8.40 17.79 -26.80
C THR A 51 -8.92 16.60 -25.97
N ALA A 52 -9.67 15.68 -26.58
CA ALA A 52 -10.15 14.47 -25.91
C ALA A 52 -8.99 13.56 -25.49
N ASN A 53 -8.01 13.35 -26.38
CA ASN A 53 -6.82 12.54 -26.08
C ASN A 53 -5.93 13.19 -24.99
N GLU A 54 -5.79 14.52 -25.00
CA GLU A 54 -5.06 15.22 -23.94
C GLU A 54 -5.76 15.13 -22.58
N SER A 55 -7.08 15.32 -22.56
CA SER A 55 -7.88 15.18 -21.34
C SER A 55 -7.74 13.78 -20.76
N GLN A 56 -7.86 12.74 -21.58
CA GLN A 56 -7.70 11.36 -21.14
C GLN A 56 -6.31 11.09 -20.57
N LYS A 57 -5.24 11.57 -21.22
CA LYS A 57 -3.87 11.43 -20.70
C LYS A 57 -3.65 12.18 -19.38
N ARG A 58 -4.26 13.36 -19.22
CA ARG A 58 -4.20 14.13 -17.97
C ARG A 58 -4.95 13.40 -16.85
N ASP A 59 -6.13 12.86 -17.13
CA ASP A 59 -6.92 12.09 -16.16
C ASP A 59 -6.18 10.83 -15.73
N GLN A 60 -5.58 10.10 -16.68
CA GLN A 60 -4.74 8.92 -16.40
C GLN A 60 -3.57 9.26 -15.47
N ARG A 61 -2.84 10.35 -15.75
CA ARG A 61 -1.74 10.81 -14.89
C ARG A 61 -2.22 11.25 -13.52
N GLY A 62 -3.37 11.91 -13.44
CA GLY A 62 -3.98 12.33 -12.18
C GLY A 62 -4.29 11.14 -11.28
N VAL A 63 -4.95 10.11 -11.83
CA VAL A 63 -5.27 8.88 -11.11
C VAL A 63 -4.01 8.13 -10.69
N ALA A 64 -3.02 7.99 -11.57
CA ALA A 64 -1.76 7.33 -11.24
C ALA A 64 -0.98 8.08 -10.14
N THR A 65 -0.98 9.42 -10.19
CA THR A 65 -0.34 10.26 -9.17
C THR A 65 -1.03 10.11 -7.82
N LEU A 66 -2.37 10.11 -7.81
CA LEU A 66 -3.16 9.89 -6.60
C LEU A 66 -2.90 8.50 -6.01
N ALA A 67 -2.92 7.45 -6.83
CA ALA A 67 -2.63 6.08 -6.41
C ALA A 67 -1.23 5.96 -5.79
N LYS A 68 -0.21 6.52 -6.47
CA LYS A 68 1.17 6.55 -5.97
C LYS A 68 1.28 7.30 -4.63
N ALA A 69 0.61 8.45 -4.50
CA ALA A 69 0.59 9.22 -3.26
C ALA A 69 -0.04 8.43 -2.12
N THR A 70 -1.21 7.82 -2.34
CA THR A 70 -1.90 7.01 -1.33
C THR A 70 -1.08 5.80 -0.91
N VAL A 71 -0.44 5.09 -1.84
CA VAL A 71 0.45 3.96 -1.50
C VAL A 71 1.66 4.43 -0.70
N ARG A 72 2.26 5.57 -1.06
CA ARG A 72 3.39 6.13 -0.30
C ARG A 72 2.97 6.48 1.12
N GLU A 73 1.78 7.06 1.31
CA GLU A 73 1.26 7.37 2.64
C GLU A 73 0.98 6.12 3.46
N ILE A 74 0.35 5.08 2.88
CA ILE A 74 0.17 3.79 3.56
C ILE A 74 1.53 3.19 3.95
N LEU A 75 2.50 3.21 3.03
CA LEU A 75 3.84 2.71 3.33
C LEU A 75 4.50 3.51 4.45
N HIS A 76 4.34 4.84 4.46
CA HIS A 76 4.85 5.70 5.52
C HIS A 76 4.20 5.37 6.87
N ASP A 77 2.89 5.18 6.93
CA ASP A 77 2.20 4.83 8.17
C ASP A 77 2.67 3.46 8.70
N VAL A 78 2.74 2.47 7.83
CA VAL A 78 3.10 1.09 8.20
C VAL A 78 4.58 0.99 8.57
N THR A 79 5.48 1.67 7.85
CA THR A 79 6.89 1.73 8.24
C THR A 79 7.10 2.56 9.52
N GLY A 80 6.25 3.57 9.74
CA GLY A 80 6.23 4.38 10.96
C GLY A 80 5.76 3.63 12.22
N LEU A 81 5.28 2.38 12.09
CA LEU A 81 5.04 1.48 13.22
C LEU A 81 6.35 1.09 13.92
N THR A 82 7.46 1.25 13.22
CA THR A 82 8.81 0.85 13.64
C THR A 82 9.72 2.06 13.59
N THR A 83 10.66 2.17 14.52
CA THR A 83 11.67 3.22 14.53
C THR A 83 12.83 2.92 13.57
N GLY A 84 12.92 1.68 13.06
CA GLY A 84 13.87 1.22 12.04
C GLY A 84 13.37 0.00 11.28
N ALA A 85 13.56 -0.03 9.94
CA ALA A 85 13.05 -1.09 9.07
C ALA A 85 13.84 -2.41 9.16
N ASN A 86 15.10 -2.36 9.62
CA ASN A 86 15.94 -3.55 9.79
C ASN A 86 15.60 -4.32 11.07
N ASP A 87 14.96 -3.66 12.04
CA ASP A 87 14.78 -4.20 13.38
C ASP A 87 13.64 -5.25 13.44
N VAL A 88 12.67 -5.18 12.53
CA VAL A 88 11.49 -6.09 12.54
C VAL A 88 11.83 -7.51 12.12
N GLY A 89 12.59 -7.66 11.02
CA GLY A 89 12.95 -8.97 10.48
C GLY A 89 13.89 -9.71 11.43
N GLU A 90 14.88 -9.01 11.98
CA GLU A 90 15.77 -9.56 13.01
C GLU A 90 14.98 -9.98 14.26
N LEU A 91 14.05 -9.14 14.73
CA LEU A 91 13.22 -9.45 15.89
C LEU A 91 12.31 -10.66 15.63
N TYR A 92 11.75 -10.77 14.44
CA TYR A 92 10.93 -11.91 14.03
C TYR A 92 11.75 -13.21 14.02
N ASP A 93 12.95 -13.20 13.46
CA ASP A 93 13.84 -14.37 13.46
C ASP A 93 14.24 -14.80 14.87
N ARG A 94 14.54 -13.85 15.76
CA ARG A 94 14.86 -14.12 17.17
C ARG A 94 13.68 -14.73 17.92
N ILE A 95 12.48 -14.17 17.74
CA ILE A 95 11.24 -14.72 18.31
C ILE A 95 10.98 -16.14 17.81
N ARG A 96 11.20 -16.39 16.52
CA ARG A 96 11.05 -17.72 15.93
C ARG A 96 12.02 -18.71 16.58
N VAL A 97 13.29 -18.35 16.77
CA VAL A 97 14.28 -19.22 17.47
C VAL A 97 13.86 -19.47 18.92
N LEU A 98 13.40 -18.43 19.63
CA LEU A 98 12.89 -18.58 21.00
C LEU A 98 11.71 -19.56 21.06
N ASN A 99 10.75 -19.42 20.15
CA ASN A 99 9.51 -20.20 20.13
C ASN A 99 9.69 -21.63 19.61
N ASP A 100 10.48 -21.82 18.56
CA ASP A 100 10.61 -23.11 17.88
C ASP A 100 11.71 -23.98 18.49
N GLU A 101 12.73 -23.37 19.12
CA GLU A 101 13.91 -24.09 19.60
C GLU A 101 14.08 -24.02 21.12
N LEU A 102 14.13 -22.81 21.70
CA LEU A 102 14.49 -22.64 23.11
C LEU A 102 13.37 -23.05 24.07
N LEU A 103 12.13 -22.58 23.86
CA LEU A 103 11.00 -22.88 24.73
C LEU A 103 10.63 -24.38 24.72
N PRO A 104 10.53 -25.06 23.56
CA PRO A 104 10.28 -26.50 23.53
C PRO A 104 11.40 -27.29 24.21
N ALA A 105 12.66 -26.95 23.95
CA ALA A 105 13.79 -27.63 24.57
C ALA A 105 13.85 -27.42 26.10
N ALA A 106 13.48 -26.24 26.58
CA ALA A 106 13.39 -25.94 28.01
C ALA A 106 12.28 -26.76 28.70
N ARG A 107 11.12 -26.89 28.04
CA ARG A 107 9.98 -27.71 28.51
C ARG A 107 10.32 -29.19 28.55
N ASP A 108 10.80 -29.75 27.45
CA ASP A 108 11.03 -31.19 27.32
C ASP A 108 12.11 -31.68 28.29
N LYS A 109 13.21 -30.93 28.38
CA LYS A 109 14.38 -31.33 29.17
C LYS A 109 14.28 -30.93 30.64
N HIS A 110 13.26 -30.17 31.04
CA HIS A 110 13.13 -29.60 32.39
C HIS A 110 14.43 -28.93 32.86
N SER A 111 15.13 -28.29 31.91
CA SER A 111 16.50 -27.82 32.09
C SER A 111 16.48 -26.37 32.52
N GLN A 112 16.81 -26.11 33.79
CA GLN A 112 16.96 -24.75 34.31
C GLN A 112 17.89 -23.88 33.45
N PRO A 113 19.07 -24.35 32.99
CA PRO A 113 19.92 -23.56 32.10
C PRO A 113 19.24 -23.13 30.79
N LEU A 114 18.42 -24.02 30.18
CA LEU A 114 17.70 -23.68 28.96
C LEU A 114 16.56 -22.69 29.24
N LEU A 115 15.86 -22.84 30.36
CA LEU A 115 14.83 -21.87 30.75
C LEU A 115 15.43 -20.49 31.06
N VAL A 116 16.59 -20.43 31.72
CA VAL A 116 17.31 -19.17 31.94
C VAL A 116 17.75 -18.55 30.60
N ALA A 117 18.23 -19.36 29.65
CA ALA A 117 18.56 -18.87 28.31
C ALA A 117 17.33 -18.35 27.55
N ALA A 118 16.18 -19.04 27.65
CA ALA A 118 14.93 -18.58 27.05
C ALA A 118 14.44 -17.26 27.67
N VAL A 119 14.53 -17.12 29.00
CA VAL A 119 14.19 -15.86 29.69
C VAL A 119 15.12 -14.71 29.27
N ARG A 120 16.43 -14.98 29.13
CA ARG A 120 17.40 -14.00 28.60
C ARG A 120 17.01 -13.53 27.22
N GLU A 121 16.82 -14.48 26.31
CA GLU A 121 16.49 -14.16 24.93
C GLU A 121 15.17 -13.40 24.84
N TRP A 122 14.15 -13.84 25.58
CA TRP A 122 12.87 -13.15 25.66
C TRP A 122 12.98 -11.72 26.19
N ARG A 123 13.79 -11.50 27.23
CA ARG A 123 14.05 -10.15 27.73
C ARG A 123 14.70 -9.27 26.68
N ASP A 124 15.77 -9.78 26.05
CA ASP A 124 16.51 -9.00 25.07
C ASP A 124 15.62 -8.67 23.85
N ILE A 125 14.73 -9.60 23.47
CA ILE A 125 13.67 -9.38 22.48
C ILE A 125 12.72 -8.27 22.96
N HIS A 126 12.23 -8.31 24.20
CA HIS A 126 11.33 -7.29 24.75
C HIS A 126 11.99 -5.90 24.82
N ASP A 127 13.26 -5.83 25.22
CA ASP A 127 14.04 -4.58 25.29
C ASP A 127 14.32 -3.99 23.90
N VAL A 128 14.54 -4.83 22.88
CA VAL A 128 14.64 -4.38 21.48
C VAL A 128 13.27 -3.93 20.98
N TRP A 129 12.23 -4.74 21.20
CA TRP A 129 10.87 -4.46 20.79
C TRP A 129 10.36 -3.13 21.34
N SER A 130 10.47 -2.92 22.65
CA SER A 130 9.98 -1.72 23.34
C SER A 130 10.64 -0.43 22.85
N ARG A 131 11.87 -0.52 22.33
CA ARG A 131 12.59 0.59 21.68
C ARG A 131 12.29 0.71 20.18
N ALA A 132 12.07 -0.43 19.53
CA ALA A 132 11.85 -0.52 18.09
C ALA A 132 10.42 -0.11 17.70
N LEU A 133 9.43 -0.32 18.56
CA LEU A 133 8.05 0.03 18.26
C LEU A 133 7.64 1.38 18.82
N VAL A 134 6.74 2.04 18.10
CA VAL A 134 6.02 3.19 18.62
C VAL A 134 5.05 2.76 19.72
N SER A 135 4.66 3.68 20.59
CA SER A 135 3.64 3.41 21.62
C SER A 135 2.37 2.81 21.01
N GLN A 136 1.67 1.94 21.74
CA GLN A 136 0.45 1.26 21.28
C GLN A 136 -0.57 2.25 20.72
N ASP A 137 -0.79 3.37 21.41
CA ASP A 137 -1.66 4.45 20.95
C ASP A 137 -1.25 5.02 19.59
N ARG A 138 0.05 5.20 19.36
CA ARG A 138 0.58 5.68 18.09
C ARG A 138 0.46 4.59 17.02
N ALA A 139 0.77 3.34 17.33
CA ALA A 139 0.61 2.22 16.40
C ALA A 139 -0.84 2.06 15.94
N GLN A 140 -1.80 2.10 16.87
CA GLN A 140 -3.23 2.03 16.56
C GLN A 140 -3.69 3.19 15.69
N ARG A 141 -3.19 4.42 15.92
CA ARG A 141 -3.48 5.56 15.04
C ARG A 141 -2.94 5.34 13.64
N LEU A 142 -1.68 4.95 13.50
CA LEU A 142 -1.05 4.68 12.19
C LEU A 142 -1.77 3.57 11.43
N LEU A 143 -2.11 2.46 12.10
CA LEU A 143 -2.85 1.35 11.48
C LEU A 143 -4.27 1.76 11.06
N ARG A 144 -4.96 2.57 11.88
CA ARG A 144 -6.27 3.11 11.55
C ARG A 144 -6.21 4.02 10.32
N ASP A 145 -5.20 4.88 10.26
CA ASP A 145 -5.01 5.80 9.14
C ASP A 145 -4.64 5.04 7.86
N ALA A 146 -3.75 4.04 7.95
CA ALA A 146 -3.41 3.14 6.85
C ALA A 146 -4.65 2.37 6.35
N ALA A 147 -5.49 1.86 7.25
CA ALA A 147 -6.72 1.17 6.90
C ALA A 147 -7.75 2.11 6.25
N ALA A 148 -7.85 3.36 6.70
CA ALA A 148 -8.69 4.38 6.09
C ALA A 148 -8.22 4.72 4.66
N ARG A 149 -6.90 4.90 4.46
CA ARG A 149 -6.29 5.13 3.15
C ARG A 149 -6.46 3.94 2.22
N TRP A 150 -6.33 2.72 2.72
CA TRP A 150 -6.60 1.51 1.95
C TRP A 150 -8.06 1.43 1.49
N ARG A 151 -9.01 1.76 2.38
CA ARG A 151 -10.43 1.84 2.04
C ARG A 151 -10.69 2.91 0.97
N PHE A 152 -10.13 4.10 1.15
CA PHE A 152 -10.19 5.17 0.15
C PHE A 152 -9.66 4.70 -1.21
N MET A 153 -8.53 3.99 -1.23
CA MET A 153 -7.95 3.48 -2.46
C MET A 153 -8.87 2.49 -3.16
N LYS A 154 -9.51 1.57 -2.43
CA LYS A 154 -10.48 0.62 -3.02
C LYS A 154 -11.77 1.29 -3.50
N GLU A 155 -12.30 2.23 -2.74
CA GLU A 155 -13.60 2.85 -3.03
C GLU A 155 -13.51 3.94 -4.10
N HIS A 156 -12.41 4.68 -4.12
CA HIS A 156 -12.27 5.87 -4.96
C HIS A 156 -11.21 5.65 -6.06
N VAL A 157 -10.02 5.15 -5.74
CA VAL A 157 -8.91 5.07 -6.72
C VAL A 157 -9.06 3.87 -7.67
N GLN A 158 -9.38 2.69 -7.16
CA GLN A 158 -9.49 1.45 -7.94
C GLN A 158 -10.51 1.58 -9.10
N PRO A 159 -11.74 2.09 -8.92
CA PRO A 159 -12.69 2.23 -10.03
C PRO A 159 -12.15 3.14 -11.14
N HIS A 160 -11.40 4.19 -10.79
CA HIS A 160 -10.79 5.08 -11.76
C HIS A 160 -9.62 4.43 -12.48
N MET A 161 -8.76 3.66 -11.79
CA MET A 161 -7.67 2.92 -12.42
C MET A 161 -8.18 1.88 -13.42
N VAL A 162 -9.24 1.14 -13.06
CA VAL A 162 -9.89 0.16 -13.95
C VAL A 162 -10.52 0.86 -15.16
N ARG A 163 -11.26 1.95 -14.95
CA ARG A 163 -11.88 2.73 -16.05
C ARG A 163 -10.84 3.27 -17.03
N GLN A 164 -9.69 3.68 -16.52
CA GLN A 164 -8.60 4.28 -17.30
C GLN A 164 -7.59 3.26 -17.84
N GLN A 165 -7.82 1.95 -17.64
CA GLN A 165 -6.96 0.85 -18.08
C GLN A 165 -5.53 0.91 -17.52
N LEU A 166 -5.33 1.50 -16.34
CA LEU A 166 -4.01 1.68 -15.72
C LEU A 166 -3.44 0.44 -15.01
N GLY A 167 -4.15 -0.69 -15.09
CA GLY A 167 -3.88 -1.87 -14.30
C GLY A 167 -4.24 -1.66 -12.83
N TRP A 168 -4.71 -2.70 -12.17
CA TRP A 168 -4.89 -2.75 -10.73
C TRP A 168 -4.17 -4.00 -10.24
N ILE A 169 -3.83 -4.04 -8.96
CA ILE A 169 -3.32 -5.28 -8.35
C ILE A 169 -4.34 -6.41 -8.44
N SER A 170 -3.86 -7.63 -8.27
CA SER A 170 -4.74 -8.78 -8.24
C SER A 170 -5.76 -8.67 -7.09
N THR A 171 -6.94 -9.25 -7.28
CA THR A 171 -7.96 -9.33 -6.23
C THR A 171 -7.43 -10.10 -5.01
N GLU A 172 -6.53 -11.06 -5.22
CA GLU A 172 -5.84 -11.82 -4.17
C GLU A 172 -5.01 -10.88 -3.29
N ASP A 173 -4.10 -10.10 -3.89
CA ASP A 173 -3.23 -9.15 -3.18
C ASP A 173 -4.04 -8.08 -2.45
N ALA A 174 -5.11 -7.59 -3.09
CA ALA A 174 -5.98 -6.59 -2.47
C ALA A 174 -6.70 -7.15 -1.23
N LYS A 175 -7.13 -8.42 -1.27
CA LYS A 175 -7.71 -9.11 -0.11
C LYS A 175 -6.65 -9.35 0.96
N GLU A 176 -5.45 -9.76 0.56
CA GLU A 176 -4.31 -9.98 1.46
C GLU A 176 -3.97 -8.72 2.25
N ILE A 177 -3.78 -7.58 1.59
CA ILE A 177 -3.48 -6.30 2.26
C ILE A 177 -4.61 -5.91 3.24
N GLY A 178 -5.88 -6.07 2.84
CA GLY A 178 -7.03 -5.79 3.71
C GLY A 178 -7.08 -6.70 4.94
N ARG A 179 -6.75 -7.99 4.76
CA ARG A 179 -6.67 -8.97 5.86
C ARG A 179 -5.52 -8.62 6.80
N LEU A 180 -4.35 -8.27 6.28
CA LEU A 180 -3.17 -7.93 7.05
C LEU A 180 -3.36 -6.63 7.86
N LEU A 181 -3.98 -5.60 7.28
CA LEU A 181 -4.35 -4.39 8.00
C LEU A 181 -5.31 -4.69 9.17
N THR A 182 -6.31 -5.55 8.93
CA THR A 182 -7.23 -5.98 9.99
C THR A 182 -6.50 -6.77 11.07
N ALA A 183 -5.68 -7.75 10.68
CA ALA A 183 -4.90 -8.56 11.61
C ALA A 183 -3.99 -7.69 12.47
N ALA A 184 -3.20 -6.81 11.85
CA ALA A 184 -2.33 -5.86 12.55
C ALA A 184 -3.11 -4.94 13.51
N SER A 185 -4.33 -4.52 13.16
CA SER A 185 -5.16 -3.67 14.02
C SER A 185 -5.78 -4.38 15.23
N VAL A 186 -5.97 -5.70 15.12
CA VAL A 186 -6.54 -6.55 16.19
C VAL A 186 -5.44 -7.14 17.06
N SER A 187 -4.25 -7.38 16.48
CA SER A 187 -3.06 -7.80 17.21
C SER A 187 -2.74 -6.76 18.28
N TYR A 188 -2.53 -7.23 19.50
CA TYR A 188 -2.17 -6.40 20.63
C TYR A 188 -0.78 -5.83 20.36
N TRP A 189 -0.71 -4.55 19.98
CA TRP A 189 0.55 -3.81 19.72
C TRP A 189 1.21 -3.29 21.00
N ASP A 190 0.95 -3.97 22.10
CA ASP A 190 1.58 -3.72 23.36
C ASP A 190 2.35 -5.00 23.66
N PRO A 191 3.69 -4.95 23.78
CA PRO A 191 4.49 -6.10 24.20
C PRO A 191 4.18 -6.54 25.65
N GLY A 192 3.08 -6.02 26.23
CA GLY A 192 2.85 -5.90 27.65
C GLY A 192 3.79 -4.84 28.22
N GLU A 193 3.25 -3.92 29.00
CA GLU A 193 4.01 -3.49 30.18
C GLU A 193 4.30 -4.77 30.95
N LEU A 194 5.54 -5.26 30.85
CA LEU A 194 6.04 -6.18 31.84
C LEU A 194 5.87 -5.45 33.16
N ASP A 195 5.04 -6.01 34.04
CA ASP A 195 4.90 -5.52 35.40
C ASP A 195 6.30 -5.24 35.96
N ASP A 196 6.51 -4.06 36.55
CA ASP A 196 7.78 -3.66 37.16
C ASP A 196 8.33 -4.76 38.08
N ASP A 197 7.45 -5.51 38.73
CA ASP A 197 7.82 -6.65 39.55
C ASP A 197 8.27 -7.88 38.73
N LEU A 198 7.69 -8.14 37.56
CA LEU A 198 8.16 -9.16 36.62
C LEU A 198 9.53 -8.78 36.04
N VAL A 199 9.74 -7.52 35.64
CA VAL A 199 11.05 -7.02 35.20
C VAL A 199 12.08 -7.19 36.31
N ARG A 200 11.76 -6.78 37.54
CA ARG A 200 12.64 -6.98 38.71
C ARG A 200 12.93 -8.46 38.99
N ALA A 201 11.96 -9.34 38.80
CA ALA A 201 12.15 -10.78 38.96
C ALA A 201 13.08 -11.35 37.86
N MET A 202 12.96 -10.86 36.62
CA MET A 202 13.87 -11.19 35.53
C MET A 202 15.28 -10.65 35.81
N ASP A 203 15.44 -9.40 36.24
CA ASP A 203 16.74 -8.82 36.64
C ASP A 203 17.45 -9.68 37.69
N ALA A 204 16.71 -10.07 38.73
CA ALA A 204 17.23 -10.90 39.80
C ALA A 204 17.65 -12.28 39.30
N LEU A 205 16.85 -12.89 38.41
CA LEU A 205 17.20 -14.15 37.76
C LEU A 205 18.48 -14.01 36.93
N LEU A 206 18.60 -12.96 36.12
CA LEU A 206 19.74 -12.77 35.23
C LEU A 206 21.05 -12.48 35.96
N THR A 207 20.95 -11.91 37.16
CA THR A 207 22.11 -11.63 38.00
C THR A 207 22.59 -12.90 38.73
N ALA A 208 21.66 -13.78 39.13
CA ALA A 208 21.94 -14.90 40.03
C ALA A 208 21.82 -16.30 39.38
N ASP A 209 21.39 -16.37 38.11
CA ASP A 209 21.02 -17.60 37.39
C ASP A 209 20.02 -18.49 38.14
N ASP A 210 19.11 -17.83 38.85
CA ASP A 210 18.15 -18.44 39.77
C ASP A 210 16.71 -18.16 39.35
N LEU A 211 15.92 -19.22 39.17
CA LEU A 211 14.51 -19.14 38.78
C LEU A 211 13.56 -18.80 39.93
N ARG A 212 14.03 -18.82 41.19
CA ARG A 212 13.19 -18.56 42.36
C ARG A 212 12.43 -17.22 42.30
N PRO A 213 13.00 -16.10 41.83
CA PRO A 213 12.26 -14.84 41.67
C PRO A 213 11.05 -14.99 40.74
N LEU A 214 11.23 -15.61 39.57
CA LEU A 214 10.14 -15.83 38.59
C LEU A 214 9.10 -16.83 39.08
N SER A 215 9.51 -17.83 39.89
CA SER A 215 8.56 -18.81 40.41
C SER A 215 7.47 -18.19 41.29
N ARG A 216 7.73 -17.05 41.94
CA ARG A 216 6.72 -16.30 42.70
C ARG A 216 5.67 -15.66 41.80
N TYR A 217 6.04 -15.31 40.57
CA TYR A 217 5.16 -14.72 39.56
C TYR A 217 4.31 -15.78 38.85
N PHE A 218 4.92 -16.90 38.48
CA PHE A 218 4.27 -17.93 37.65
C PHE A 218 3.82 -19.17 38.45
N ALA A 219 3.03 -18.99 39.51
CA ALA A 219 2.44 -20.09 40.28
C ALA A 219 3.41 -21.23 40.71
N GLY A 220 4.69 -20.90 40.89
CA GLY A 220 5.69 -21.75 41.53
C GLY A 220 6.39 -22.80 40.66
N THR A 221 6.08 -22.95 39.36
CA THR A 221 6.65 -24.03 38.54
C THR A 221 7.40 -23.53 37.30
N GLN A 222 8.45 -24.25 36.89
CA GLN A 222 9.17 -24.00 35.64
C GLN A 222 8.26 -24.10 34.42
N TYR A 223 7.28 -25.00 34.46
CA TYR A 223 6.28 -25.17 33.41
C TYR A 223 5.42 -23.91 33.25
N ALA A 224 4.94 -23.34 34.36
CA ALA A 224 4.14 -22.11 34.32
C ALA A 224 4.95 -20.90 33.84
N ILE A 225 6.25 -20.81 34.18
CA ILE A 225 7.15 -19.78 33.63
C ILE A 225 7.24 -19.94 32.11
N ALA A 226 7.53 -21.14 31.62
CA ALA A 226 7.65 -21.42 30.19
C ALA A 226 6.31 -21.24 29.44
N ALA A 227 5.17 -21.52 30.08
CA ALA A 227 3.84 -21.30 29.51
C ALA A 227 3.50 -19.80 29.40
N GLY A 228 3.83 -19.02 30.43
CA GLY A 228 3.62 -17.56 30.41
C GLY A 228 4.47 -16.86 29.36
N ILE A 229 5.74 -17.25 29.21
CA ILE A 229 6.62 -16.70 28.16
C ILE A 229 6.08 -17.05 26.77
N ASP A 230 5.67 -18.30 26.56
CA ASP A 230 5.12 -18.78 25.29
C ASP A 230 3.86 -18.03 24.86
N GLU A 231 2.92 -17.78 25.78
CA GLU A 231 1.73 -16.99 25.49
C GLU A 231 2.09 -15.56 25.05
N GLN A 232 3.03 -14.92 25.74
CA GLN A 232 3.49 -13.58 25.39
C GLN A 232 4.23 -13.56 24.04
N VAL A 233 5.05 -14.58 23.78
CA VAL A 233 5.80 -14.76 22.54
C VAL A 233 4.86 -15.03 21.36
N GLU A 234 3.83 -15.85 21.50
CA GLU A 234 2.83 -16.11 20.45
C GLU A 234 2.05 -14.84 20.08
N GLN A 235 1.57 -14.09 21.08
CA GLN A 235 0.84 -12.83 20.87
C GLN A 235 1.71 -11.82 20.11
N SER A 236 2.96 -11.73 20.53
CA SER A 236 4.01 -10.91 19.94
C SER A 236 4.31 -11.32 18.50
N GLN A 237 4.59 -12.60 18.26
CA GLN A 237 4.92 -13.13 16.94
C GLN A 237 3.82 -12.85 15.91
N ALA A 238 2.55 -12.98 16.29
CA ALA A 238 1.42 -12.71 15.42
C ALA A 238 1.37 -11.24 14.96
N GLY A 239 1.63 -10.30 15.87
CA GLY A 239 1.69 -8.86 15.54
C GLY A 239 2.83 -8.52 14.58
N LEU A 240 4.04 -8.99 14.88
CA LEU A 240 5.21 -8.76 14.01
C LEU A 240 5.05 -9.39 12.63
N ALA A 241 4.58 -10.64 12.57
CA ALA A 241 4.34 -11.32 11.30
C ALA A 241 3.33 -10.57 10.43
N ALA A 242 2.24 -10.07 11.03
CA ALA A 242 1.25 -9.27 10.32
C ALA A 242 1.85 -7.95 9.80
N THR A 243 2.72 -7.31 10.59
CA THR A 243 3.42 -6.07 10.23
C THR A 243 4.35 -6.28 9.05
N GLU A 244 5.24 -7.27 9.16
CA GLU A 244 6.24 -7.57 8.14
C GLU A 244 5.55 -7.96 6.83
N ALA A 245 4.55 -8.84 6.90
CA ALA A 245 3.76 -9.23 5.74
C ALA A 245 3.04 -8.02 5.11
N LEU A 246 2.53 -7.09 5.92
CA LEU A 246 1.88 -5.88 5.41
C LEU A 246 2.88 -4.96 4.69
N ILE A 247 4.06 -4.72 5.29
CA ILE A 247 5.14 -3.94 4.66
C ILE A 247 5.54 -4.59 3.33
N ALA A 248 5.76 -5.90 3.32
CA ALA A 248 6.11 -6.65 2.13
C ALA A 248 5.03 -6.53 1.05
N ALA A 249 3.76 -6.73 1.40
CA ALA A 249 2.64 -6.64 0.47
C ALA A 249 2.49 -5.23 -0.14
N VAL A 250 2.62 -4.17 0.65
CA VAL A 250 2.56 -2.78 0.17
C VAL A 250 3.77 -2.45 -0.72
N ARG A 251 4.97 -2.96 -0.39
CA ARG A 251 6.16 -2.83 -1.25
C ARG A 251 6.01 -3.57 -2.57
N ARG A 252 5.45 -4.80 -2.57
CA ARG A 252 5.13 -5.54 -3.81
C ARG A 252 4.17 -4.76 -4.69
N LEU A 253 3.12 -4.18 -4.10
CA LEU A 253 2.18 -3.28 -4.79
C LEU A 253 2.90 -2.08 -5.43
N ALA A 254 3.77 -1.40 -4.67
CA ALA A 254 4.54 -0.28 -5.21
C ALA A 254 5.48 -0.71 -6.36
N ALA A 255 6.13 -1.86 -6.24
CA ALA A 255 7.02 -2.39 -7.28
C ALA A 255 6.28 -2.77 -8.56
N ALA A 256 5.11 -3.43 -8.44
CA ALA A 256 4.30 -3.87 -9.58
C ALA A 256 3.86 -2.72 -10.51
N HIS A 257 3.77 -1.49 -9.97
CA HIS A 257 3.38 -0.30 -10.71
C HIS A 257 4.53 0.70 -10.95
N GLY A 258 5.78 0.33 -10.64
CA GLY A 258 6.93 1.23 -10.79
C GLY A 258 6.85 2.48 -9.89
N TRP A 259 6.17 2.36 -8.74
CA TRP A 259 6.01 3.43 -7.76
C TRP A 259 7.09 3.42 -6.68
N ALA A 260 7.83 2.31 -6.54
CA ALA A 260 8.94 2.21 -5.62
C ALA A 260 9.96 3.33 -5.90
N GLU A 261 10.34 4.07 -4.85
CA GLU A 261 11.50 4.95 -4.91
C GLU A 261 12.77 4.10 -4.85
N PRO A 262 13.85 4.49 -5.55
CA PRO A 262 15.15 3.87 -5.33
C PRO A 262 15.52 4.05 -3.85
N ALA A 263 15.85 2.93 -3.20
CA ALA A 263 16.31 2.89 -1.82
C ALA A 263 17.59 3.71 -1.63
#